data_AF-A0A1G1ASM4-F1
#
_entry.id   AF-A0A1G1ASM4-F1
#
_cell.length_a   1.000
_cell.length_b   1.000
_cell.length_c   1.000
_cell.angle_alpha   90.00
_cell.angle_beta   90.00
_cell.angle_gamma   90.00
#
_symmetry.space_group_name_H-M   'P 1'
#
loop_
_entity.id
_entity.type
_entity.pdbx_description
1 polymer ?
#
loop_
_entity_poly.entity_id
_entity_poly.type
_entity_poly.pdbx_seq_one_letter_code
_entity_poly.pdbx_strand_id
1 'polypeptide(L)'
;MPKLTLEKLYSTEKYAQIRDEFRDKAMERNKNRRVTIGNNVELNFEDAVTAQYQIQEILCVEGITEAQDIQAKLDVYNLLIPDGTNWKATFRLDHENATALEKFIGIEETVWVQVDGHEKIYAIAYNGLKNETPVQRSSVRFLCFELTPEMINSIKYGKRVKIGIDHPACRQVVVVPTAVHNAISHDLISLAGDYHGIG
;
A
#
# COMPACT_ATOMS: atom_id res chain seq x y z
N MET A 1 13.31 3.43 -0.90
CA MET A 1 12.78 4.20 -2.04
C MET A 1 12.78 5.69 -1.70
N PRO A 2 12.97 6.60 -2.67
CA PRO A 2 12.90 8.04 -2.39
C PRO A 2 11.48 8.45 -2.00
N LYS A 3 11.37 9.26 -0.94
CA LYS A 3 10.11 9.91 -0.53
C LYS A 3 9.78 11.05 -1.48
N LEU A 4 8.51 11.46 -1.50
CA LEU A 4 8.08 12.66 -2.22
C LEU A 4 8.58 13.91 -1.50
N THR A 5 8.90 14.94 -2.28
CA THR A 5 9.23 16.30 -1.82
C THR A 5 8.31 17.28 -2.53
N LEU A 6 8.25 18.54 -2.06
CA LEU A 6 7.45 19.58 -2.71
C LEU A 6 7.79 19.74 -4.20
N GLU A 7 9.07 19.62 -4.57
CA GLU A 7 9.56 19.70 -5.95
C GLU A 7 9.06 18.56 -6.85
N LYS A 8 8.64 17.44 -6.25
CA LYS A 8 8.02 16.32 -6.96
C LYS A 8 6.53 16.52 -7.15
N LEU A 9 5.91 17.49 -6.50
CA LEU A 9 4.50 17.83 -6.69
C LEU A 9 4.35 18.80 -7.87
N TYR A 10 3.26 18.65 -8.61
CA TYR A 10 2.84 19.63 -9.60
C TYR A 10 2.22 20.84 -8.88
N SER A 11 2.38 22.04 -9.45
CA SER A 11 1.58 23.20 -9.03
C SER A 11 0.10 22.95 -9.32
N THR A 12 -0.79 23.70 -8.68
CA THR A 12 -2.24 23.61 -8.91
C THR A 12 -2.60 23.78 -10.39
N GLU A 13 -2.01 24.77 -11.06
CA GLU A 13 -2.26 25.03 -12.48
C GLU A 13 -1.76 23.88 -13.36
N LYS A 14 -0.55 23.39 -13.07
CA LYS A 14 0.01 22.28 -13.86
C LYS A 14 -0.78 21.01 -13.63
N TYR A 15 -1.17 20.72 -12.40
CA TYR A 15 -1.96 19.54 -12.07
C TYR A 15 -3.33 19.58 -12.75
N ALA A 16 -4.02 20.72 -12.72
CA ALA A 16 -5.30 20.89 -13.41
C ALA A 16 -5.21 20.58 -14.91
N GLN A 17 -4.09 20.88 -15.57
CA GLN A 17 -3.86 20.57 -16.98
C GLN A 17 -3.62 19.08 -17.26
N ILE A 18 -3.00 18.36 -16.32
CA ILE A 18 -2.58 16.96 -16.52
C ILE A 18 -3.39 15.97 -15.69
N ARG A 19 -4.42 16.42 -14.96
CA ARG A 19 -5.12 15.64 -13.94
C ARG A 19 -5.64 14.31 -14.49
N ASP A 20 -6.25 14.34 -15.67
CA ASP A 20 -6.79 13.15 -16.33
C ASP A 20 -5.69 12.18 -16.77
N GLU A 21 -4.61 12.69 -17.39
CA GLU A 21 -3.46 11.87 -17.78
C GLU A 21 -2.78 11.23 -16.55
N PHE A 22 -2.63 11.99 -15.47
CA PHE A 22 -2.01 11.51 -14.25
C PHE A 22 -2.90 10.51 -13.50
N ARG A 23 -4.22 10.70 -13.54
CA ARG A 23 -5.20 9.72 -13.08
C ARG A 23 -5.07 8.41 -13.84
N ASP A 24 -5.02 8.46 -15.16
CA ASP A 24 -4.88 7.25 -16.00
C ASP A 24 -3.57 6.52 -15.70
N LYS A 25 -2.47 7.28 -15.54
CA LYS A 25 -1.17 6.73 -15.11
C LYS A 25 -1.25 6.04 -13.75
N ALA A 26 -1.92 6.64 -12.77
CA ALA A 26 -2.08 6.07 -11.44
C ALA A 26 -2.99 4.82 -11.47
N MET A 27 -4.06 4.85 -12.25
CA MET A 27 -4.97 3.71 -12.43
C MET A 27 -4.27 2.54 -13.11
N GLU A 28 -3.50 2.79 -14.17
CA GLU A 28 -2.71 1.74 -14.85
C GLU A 28 -1.70 1.11 -13.88
N ARG A 29 -1.04 1.93 -13.06
CA ARG A 29 -0.10 1.44 -12.05
C ARG A 29 -0.79 0.58 -10.98
N ASN A 30 -1.99 0.98 -10.54
CA ASN A 30 -2.78 0.24 -9.56
C ASN A 30 -3.25 -1.14 -10.07
N LYS A 31 -3.44 -1.35 -11.38
CA LYS A 31 -3.84 -2.66 -11.93
C LYS A 31 -2.89 -3.78 -11.51
N ASN A 32 -1.60 -3.49 -11.48
CA ASN A 32 -0.55 -4.44 -11.11
C ASN A 32 -0.14 -4.32 -9.64
N ARG A 33 -0.88 -3.60 -8.80
CA ARG A 33 -0.56 -3.44 -7.37
C ARG A 33 -1.71 -3.84 -6.46
N ARG A 34 -2.77 -4.41 -7.04
CA ARG A 34 -4.00 -4.78 -6.34
C ARG A 34 -4.13 -6.28 -6.20
N VAL A 35 -4.49 -6.72 -5.00
CA VAL A 35 -4.84 -8.10 -4.70
C VAL A 35 -6.21 -8.15 -4.04
N THR A 36 -7.14 -8.84 -4.69
CA THR A 36 -8.45 -9.16 -4.10
C THR A 36 -8.34 -10.45 -3.29
N ILE A 37 -8.87 -10.42 -2.06
CA ILE A 37 -8.87 -11.56 -1.13
C ILE A 37 -10.33 -11.94 -0.86
N GLY A 38 -10.77 -13.07 -1.40
CA GLY A 38 -12.19 -13.44 -1.37
C GLY A 38 -13.04 -12.47 -2.20
N ASN A 39 -14.23 -12.11 -1.73
CA ASN A 39 -15.18 -11.31 -2.51
C ASN A 39 -15.18 -9.81 -2.16
N ASN A 40 -14.76 -9.48 -0.94
CA ASN A 40 -15.08 -8.19 -0.31
C ASN A 40 -13.85 -7.46 0.23
N VAL A 41 -12.66 -8.05 0.12
CA VAL A 41 -11.42 -7.47 0.62
C VAL A 41 -10.46 -7.19 -0.53
N GLU A 42 -9.87 -6.01 -0.49
CA GLU A 42 -8.84 -5.56 -1.42
C GLU A 42 -7.63 -5.05 -0.65
N LEU A 43 -6.43 -5.44 -1.09
CA LEU A 43 -5.18 -4.80 -0.74
C LEU A 43 -4.62 -4.09 -1.98
N ASN A 44 -4.41 -2.78 -1.88
CA ASN A 44 -3.70 -2.00 -2.87
C ASN A 44 -2.31 -1.67 -2.32
N PHE A 45 -1.25 -2.24 -2.90
CA PHE A 45 0.13 -1.92 -2.54
C PHE A 45 0.47 -0.51 -3.03
N GLU A 46 0.87 0.35 -2.11
CA GLU A 46 1.14 1.76 -2.38
C GLU A 46 2.59 1.98 -2.82
N ASP A 47 2.85 3.02 -3.60
CA ASP A 47 4.18 3.50 -3.94
C ASP A 47 4.21 5.01 -4.16
N ALA A 48 5.36 5.53 -4.60
CA ALA A 48 5.52 6.97 -4.79
C ALA A 48 4.56 7.58 -5.82
N VAL A 49 4.16 6.84 -6.87
CA VAL A 49 3.25 7.37 -7.89
C VAL A 49 1.81 7.34 -7.39
N THR A 50 1.40 6.27 -6.71
CA THR A 50 0.04 6.19 -6.14
C THR A 50 -0.14 7.22 -5.03
N ALA A 51 0.87 7.38 -4.15
CA ALA A 51 0.90 8.41 -3.12
C ALA A 51 0.90 9.83 -3.72
N GLN A 52 1.68 10.08 -4.78
CA GLN A 52 1.71 11.37 -5.48
C GLN A 52 0.35 11.72 -6.10
N TYR A 53 -0.37 10.74 -6.64
CA TYR A 53 -1.72 10.94 -7.14
C TYR A 53 -2.70 11.28 -6.02
N GLN A 54 -2.70 10.52 -4.93
CA GLN A 54 -3.60 10.75 -3.80
C GLN A 54 -3.38 12.13 -3.16
N ILE A 55 -2.13 12.53 -2.92
CA ILE A 55 -1.86 13.86 -2.35
C ILE A 55 -2.33 14.96 -3.30
N GLN A 56 -2.05 14.87 -4.60
CA GLN A 56 -2.47 15.88 -5.57
C GLN A 56 -4.00 16.01 -5.68
N GLU A 57 -4.71 14.88 -5.63
CA GLU A 57 -6.17 14.90 -5.57
C GLU A 57 -6.68 15.60 -4.31
N ILE A 58 -6.08 15.33 -3.14
CA ILE A 58 -6.44 16.02 -1.89
C ILE A 58 -6.16 17.52 -1.97
N LEU A 59 -4.96 17.93 -2.42
CA LEU A 59 -4.61 19.34 -2.55
C LEU A 59 -5.56 20.06 -3.51
N CYS A 60 -5.94 19.42 -4.62
CA CYS A 60 -6.87 19.98 -5.59
C CYS A 60 -8.30 20.11 -5.05
N VAL A 61 -8.83 19.06 -4.40
CA VAL A 61 -10.21 19.05 -3.87
C VAL A 61 -10.36 19.98 -2.67
N GLU A 62 -9.37 20.01 -1.77
CA GLU A 62 -9.38 20.87 -0.58
C GLU A 62 -8.88 22.30 -0.88
N GLY A 63 -8.33 22.56 -2.08
CA GLY A 63 -7.80 23.87 -2.46
C GLY A 63 -6.58 24.30 -1.65
N ILE A 64 -5.74 23.35 -1.22
CA ILE A 64 -4.57 23.61 -0.38
C ILE A 64 -3.41 24.11 -1.24
N THR A 65 -2.97 25.34 -0.98
CA THR A 65 -1.86 25.99 -1.70
C THR A 65 -0.72 26.44 -0.80
N GLU A 66 -0.94 26.54 0.51
CA GLU A 66 0.07 27.00 1.46
C GLU A 66 1.14 25.93 1.69
N ALA A 67 2.41 26.32 1.59
CA ALA A 67 3.53 25.38 1.62
C ALA A 67 3.59 24.51 2.89
N GLN A 68 3.24 25.09 4.05
CA GLN A 68 3.20 24.37 5.31
C GLN A 68 2.10 23.31 5.34
N ASP A 69 0.92 23.61 4.79
CA ASP A 69 -0.20 22.68 4.74
C ASP A 69 0.04 21.57 3.70
N ILE A 70 0.68 21.90 2.57
CA ILE A 70 1.14 20.91 1.60
C ILE A 70 2.14 19.96 2.25
N GLN A 71 3.12 20.50 3.01
CA GLN A 71 4.12 19.69 3.70
C GLN A 71 3.45 18.74 4.71
N ALA A 72 2.46 19.22 5.47
CA ALA A 72 1.72 18.38 6.41
C ALA A 72 1.01 17.20 5.73
N LYS A 73 0.37 17.42 4.57
CA LYS A 73 -0.21 16.32 3.78
C LYS A 73 0.88 15.38 3.25
N LEU A 74 2.00 15.94 2.77
CA LEU A 74 3.12 15.18 2.24
C LEU A 74 3.75 14.26 3.28
N ASP A 75 3.92 14.72 4.52
CA ASP A 75 4.45 13.91 5.61
C ASP A 75 3.58 12.68 5.88
N VAL A 76 2.25 12.85 5.81
CA VAL A 76 1.29 11.77 5.98
C VAL A 76 1.35 10.77 4.82
N TYR A 77 1.26 11.25 3.57
CA TYR A 77 1.25 10.36 2.39
C TYR A 77 2.60 9.68 2.15
N ASN A 78 3.71 10.28 2.58
CA ASN A 78 5.03 9.65 2.51
C ASN A 78 5.15 8.38 3.37
N LEU A 79 4.31 8.22 4.39
CA LEU A 79 4.26 6.99 5.19
C LEU A 79 3.74 5.79 4.39
N LEU A 80 3.01 6.05 3.29
CA LEU A 80 2.51 5.03 2.38
C LEU A 80 3.54 4.58 1.34
N ILE A 81 4.70 5.23 1.28
CA ILE A 81 5.75 4.86 0.34
C ILE A 81 6.68 3.83 0.99
N PRO A 82 6.88 2.65 0.38
CA PRO A 82 7.79 1.62 0.91
C PRO A 82 9.22 2.15 1.01
N ASP A 83 9.98 1.73 2.01
CA ASP A 83 11.35 2.21 2.23
C ASP A 83 12.44 1.34 1.58
N GLY A 84 12.10 0.13 1.13
CA GLY A 84 13.05 -0.84 0.59
C GLY A 84 13.06 -2.16 1.36
N THR A 85 12.58 -2.18 2.60
CA THR A 85 12.48 -3.38 3.44
C THR A 85 11.05 -3.71 3.84
N ASN A 86 10.11 -2.81 3.57
CA ASN A 86 8.69 -3.06 3.76
C ASN A 86 7.84 -2.89 2.51
N TRP A 87 6.65 -3.47 2.57
CA TRP A 87 5.54 -3.11 1.72
C TRP A 87 4.53 -2.27 2.50
N LYS A 88 3.96 -1.27 1.84
CA LYS A 88 2.85 -0.47 2.35
C LYS A 88 1.62 -0.77 1.51
N ALA A 89 0.47 -0.91 2.13
CA ALA A 89 -0.77 -1.18 1.42
C ALA A 89 -1.97 -0.49 2.03
N THR A 90 -2.91 -0.06 1.19
CA THR A 90 -4.25 0.29 1.61
C THR A 90 -5.12 -0.95 1.60
N PHE A 91 -5.63 -1.31 2.78
CA PHE A 91 -6.64 -2.34 2.98
C PHE A 91 -8.03 -1.74 2.89
N ARG A 92 -8.89 -2.40 2.14
CA ARG A 92 -10.30 -2.06 2.02
C ARG A 92 -11.16 -3.30 2.21
N LEU A 93 -12.10 -3.22 3.14
CA LEU A 93 -13.19 -4.18 3.29
C LEU A 93 -14.49 -3.47 2.92
N ASP A 94 -15.19 -3.94 1.89
CA ASP A 94 -16.50 -3.44 1.50
C ASP A 94 -17.61 -4.39 1.97
N HIS A 95 -18.74 -3.85 2.40
CA HIS A 95 -19.92 -4.65 2.71
C HIS A 95 -21.20 -3.88 2.41
N GLU A 96 -22.18 -4.53 1.78
CA GLU A 96 -23.47 -3.90 1.40
C GLU A 96 -24.21 -3.38 2.63
N ASN A 97 -24.17 -4.16 3.72
CA ASN A 97 -24.69 -3.78 5.03
C ASN A 97 -23.57 -3.22 5.94
N ALA A 98 -23.63 -1.93 6.26
CA ALA A 98 -22.65 -1.27 7.13
C ALA A 98 -22.60 -1.87 8.55
N THR A 99 -23.71 -2.34 9.12
CA THR A 99 -23.70 -2.94 10.46
C THR A 99 -23.00 -4.30 10.50
N ALA A 100 -22.88 -4.97 9.35
CA ALA A 100 -22.13 -6.22 9.27
C ALA A 100 -20.62 -6.00 9.45
N LEU A 101 -20.11 -4.78 9.22
CA LEU A 101 -18.70 -4.44 9.43
C LEU A 101 -18.28 -4.60 10.90
N GLU A 102 -19.21 -4.51 11.85
CA GLU A 102 -18.94 -4.78 13.27
C GLU A 102 -18.42 -6.20 13.52
N LYS A 103 -18.78 -7.16 12.66
CA LYS A 103 -18.28 -8.55 12.74
C LYS A 103 -16.81 -8.68 12.31
N PHE A 104 -16.23 -7.64 11.73
CA PHE A 104 -14.87 -7.62 11.20
C PHE A 104 -13.96 -6.67 11.99
N ILE A 105 -14.35 -6.25 13.19
CA ILE A 105 -13.49 -5.46 14.08
C ILE A 105 -12.18 -6.21 14.32
N GLY A 106 -11.04 -5.56 14.04
CA GLY A 106 -9.71 -6.15 14.20
C GLY A 106 -9.26 -7.03 13.02
N ILE A 107 -10.04 -7.11 11.93
CA ILE A 107 -9.64 -7.87 10.74
C ILE A 107 -8.28 -7.43 10.19
N GLU A 108 -7.99 -6.13 10.24
CA GLU A 108 -6.75 -5.54 9.75
C GLU A 108 -5.50 -6.10 10.44
N GLU A 109 -5.62 -6.51 11.70
CA GLU A 109 -4.52 -7.07 12.52
C GLU A 109 -4.23 -8.54 12.16
N THR A 110 -5.15 -9.18 11.44
CA THR A 110 -5.05 -10.60 11.05
C THR A 110 -4.61 -10.78 9.59
N VAL A 111 -4.38 -9.67 8.87
CA VAL A 111 -3.88 -9.69 7.49
C VAL A 111 -2.39 -10.04 7.50
N TRP A 112 -1.97 -10.97 6.64
CA TRP A 112 -0.58 -11.41 6.57
C TRP A 112 -0.08 -11.62 5.16
N VAL A 113 1.24 -11.58 5.00
CA VAL A 113 1.97 -12.05 3.81
C VAL A 113 2.87 -13.23 4.16
N GLN A 114 3.08 -14.13 3.21
CA GLN A 114 4.01 -15.25 3.36
C GLN A 114 4.77 -15.48 2.07
N VAL A 115 6.10 -15.55 2.17
CA VAL A 115 6.97 -15.99 1.08
C VAL A 115 7.16 -17.51 1.20
N ASP A 116 7.07 -18.25 0.10
CA ASP A 116 7.27 -19.70 0.11
C ASP A 116 8.61 -20.08 0.78
N GLY A 117 8.55 -20.88 1.85
CA GLY A 117 9.72 -21.28 2.65
C GLY A 117 9.99 -20.41 3.88
N HIS A 118 9.14 -19.42 4.15
CA HIS A 118 9.25 -18.53 5.30
C HIS A 118 7.97 -18.50 6.15
N GLU A 119 8.09 -18.02 7.37
CA GLU A 119 6.96 -17.77 8.26
C GLU A 119 6.06 -16.63 7.76
N LYS A 120 4.83 -16.57 8.28
CA LYS A 120 3.92 -15.46 8.02
C LYS A 120 4.42 -14.17 8.68
N ILE A 121 4.26 -13.04 8.00
CA ILE A 121 4.36 -11.71 8.59
C ILE A 121 2.97 -11.09 8.62
N TYR A 122 2.52 -10.71 9.80
CA TYR A 122 1.28 -9.97 9.97
C TYR A 122 1.49 -8.48 9.74
N ALA A 123 0.45 -7.84 9.22
CA ALA A 123 0.43 -6.40 8.99
C ALA A 123 0.52 -5.62 10.30
N ILE A 124 1.23 -4.50 10.26
CA ILE A 124 1.18 -3.45 11.27
C ILE A 124 0.20 -2.40 10.75
N ALA A 125 -0.95 -2.24 11.42
CA ALA A 125 -1.93 -1.23 11.06
C ALA A 125 -1.47 0.16 11.50
N TYR A 126 -1.56 1.13 10.59
CA TYR A 126 -1.26 2.53 10.85
C TYR A 126 -2.55 3.29 11.20
N ASN A 127 -2.60 3.82 12.43
CA ASN A 127 -3.79 4.51 12.97
C ASN A 127 -3.80 6.03 12.74
N GLY A 128 -2.76 6.60 12.13
CA GLY A 128 -2.60 8.06 11.98
C GLY A 128 -3.45 8.69 10.87
N LEU A 129 -4.09 7.86 10.03
CA LEU A 129 -5.03 8.31 9.00
C LEU A 129 -6.45 7.92 9.43
N LYS A 130 -7.22 8.88 9.93
CA LYS A 130 -8.62 8.67 10.29
C LYS A 130 -9.50 8.83 9.06
N ASN A 131 -10.45 7.92 8.87
CA ASN A 131 -11.59 8.15 7.98
C ASN A 131 -12.62 8.98 8.75
N GLU A 132 -12.98 10.16 8.25
CA GLU A 132 -13.92 11.07 8.92
C GLU A 132 -15.39 10.92 8.46
N THR A 133 -15.80 9.77 7.91
CA THR A 133 -17.17 9.60 7.37
C THR A 133 -18.07 8.72 8.25
N PRO A 134 -19.26 9.21 8.68
CA PRO A 134 -20.07 8.60 9.74
C PRO A 134 -20.92 7.38 9.34
N VAL A 135 -21.04 7.05 8.05
CA VAL A 135 -21.74 5.85 7.56
C VAL A 135 -20.90 5.20 6.47
N GLN A 136 -19.85 4.49 6.86
CA GLN A 136 -18.95 3.87 5.91
C GLN A 136 -19.39 2.42 5.63
N ARG A 137 -19.84 2.15 4.40
CA ARG A 137 -20.00 0.78 3.86
C ARG A 137 -18.66 0.11 3.55
N SER A 138 -17.57 0.82 3.83
CA SER A 138 -16.21 0.39 3.60
C SER A 138 -15.35 0.70 4.82
N SER A 139 -14.45 -0.20 5.20
CA SER A 139 -13.40 0.10 6.17
C SER A 139 -12.08 0.21 5.41
N VAL A 140 -11.47 1.40 5.44
CA VAL A 140 -10.15 1.64 4.86
C VAL A 140 -9.11 1.72 5.98
N ARG A 141 -8.01 0.99 5.83
CA ARG A 141 -6.85 0.96 6.75
C ARG A 141 -5.56 1.00 5.97
N PHE A 142 -4.50 1.52 6.58
CA PHE A 142 -3.16 1.49 5.99
C PHE A 142 -2.33 0.46 6.74
N LEU A 143 -1.68 -0.43 6.00
CA LEU A 143 -0.95 -1.58 6.51
C LEU A 143 0.52 -1.48 6.11
N CYS A 144 1.39 -1.91 7.01
CA CYS A 144 2.81 -2.12 6.76
C CYS A 144 3.17 -3.60 6.94
N PHE A 145 3.92 -4.17 6.01
CA PHE A 145 4.52 -5.49 6.13
C PHE A 145 6.04 -5.33 6.15
N GLU A 146 6.67 -5.58 7.29
CA GLU A 146 8.14 -5.54 7.43
C GLU A 146 8.74 -6.88 7.02
N LEU A 147 9.57 -6.90 5.98
CA LEU A 147 10.17 -8.13 5.46
C LEU A 147 11.60 -8.31 5.95
N THR A 148 11.97 -9.55 6.26
CA THR A 148 13.36 -9.88 6.59
C THR A 148 14.24 -9.89 5.33
N PRO A 149 15.56 -9.71 5.47
CA PRO A 149 16.49 -9.79 4.34
C PRO A 149 16.37 -11.12 3.55
N GLU A 150 16.17 -12.25 4.24
CA GLU A 150 16.04 -13.57 3.61
C GLU A 150 14.77 -13.68 2.76
N MET A 151 13.67 -13.09 3.23
CA MET A 151 12.42 -13.01 2.49
C MET A 151 12.57 -12.11 1.26
N ILE A 152 13.20 -10.94 1.40
CA ILE A 152 13.46 -10.02 0.28
C ILE A 152 14.27 -10.74 -0.80
N ASN A 153 15.36 -11.41 -0.43
CA ASN A 153 16.16 -12.18 -1.38
C ASN A 153 15.32 -13.29 -2.03
N SER A 154 14.53 -14.02 -1.27
CA SER A 154 13.64 -15.07 -1.79
C SER A 154 12.62 -14.53 -2.80
N ILE A 155 12.03 -13.37 -2.53
CA ILE A 155 11.11 -12.69 -3.45
C ILE A 155 11.84 -12.30 -4.74
N LYS A 156 13.05 -11.73 -4.64
CA LYS A 156 13.89 -11.37 -5.80
C LYS A 156 14.30 -12.59 -6.64
N TYR A 157 14.44 -13.76 -6.01
CA TYR A 157 14.63 -15.05 -6.71
C TYR A 157 13.33 -15.65 -7.26
N GLY A 158 12.20 -14.92 -7.20
CA GLY A 158 10.93 -15.34 -7.78
C GLY A 158 10.14 -16.34 -6.93
N LYS A 159 10.46 -16.48 -5.63
CA LYS A 159 9.63 -17.30 -4.74
C LYS A 159 8.22 -16.72 -4.67
N ARG A 160 7.22 -17.60 -4.69
CA ARG A 160 5.81 -17.21 -4.65
C ARG A 160 5.50 -16.50 -3.32
N VAL A 161 4.62 -15.52 -3.42
CA VAL A 161 4.08 -14.79 -2.27
C VAL A 161 2.61 -15.14 -2.15
N LYS A 162 2.16 -15.37 -0.93
CA LYS A 162 0.76 -15.54 -0.55
C LYS A 162 0.36 -14.40 0.35
N ILE A 163 -0.91 -14.04 0.29
CA ILE A 163 -1.53 -13.08 1.18
C ILE A 163 -2.77 -13.75 1.75
N GLY A 164 -3.02 -13.53 3.04
CA GLY A 164 -4.23 -14.05 3.66
C GLY A 164 -4.72 -13.22 4.82
N ILE A 165 -5.84 -13.68 5.35
CA ILE A 165 -6.53 -13.12 6.50
C ILE A 165 -6.89 -14.29 7.41
N ASP A 166 -6.52 -14.20 8.68
CA ASP A 166 -6.87 -15.19 9.71
C ASP A 166 -7.85 -14.59 10.73
N HIS A 167 -8.95 -14.01 10.25
CA HIS A 167 -10.02 -13.45 11.09
C HIS A 167 -11.16 -14.48 11.28
N PRO A 168 -11.79 -14.58 12.45
CA PRO A 168 -12.92 -15.51 12.65
C PRO A 168 -14.09 -15.31 11.67
N ALA A 169 -14.37 -14.07 11.28
CA ALA A 169 -15.39 -13.73 10.27
C ALA A 169 -14.88 -13.77 8.82
N CYS A 170 -13.57 -13.89 8.59
CA CYS A 170 -12.97 -13.93 7.27
C CYS A 170 -11.65 -14.71 7.28
N ARG A 171 -11.66 -15.93 6.76
CA ARG A 171 -10.45 -16.73 6.59
C ARG A 171 -10.25 -17.08 5.13
N GLN A 172 -9.30 -16.40 4.50
CA GLN A 172 -9.07 -16.45 3.06
C GLN A 172 -7.58 -16.35 2.76
N VAL A 173 -7.14 -17.00 1.69
CA VAL A 173 -5.75 -16.96 1.22
C VAL A 173 -5.76 -16.90 -0.30
N VAL A 174 -4.87 -16.08 -0.86
CA VAL A 174 -4.66 -15.95 -2.29
C VAL A 174 -3.17 -15.99 -2.59
N VAL A 175 -2.80 -16.63 -3.71
CA VAL A 175 -1.45 -16.52 -4.25
C VAL A 175 -1.36 -15.22 -5.03
N VAL A 176 -0.35 -14.40 -4.76
CA VAL A 176 -0.15 -13.12 -5.44
C VAL A 176 0.04 -13.38 -6.95
N PRO A 177 -0.76 -12.75 -7.82
CA PRO A 177 -0.59 -12.88 -9.27
C PRO A 177 0.80 -12.41 -9.72
N THR A 178 1.35 -13.04 -10.76
CA THR A 178 2.72 -12.74 -11.24
C THR A 178 2.95 -11.25 -11.55
N ALA A 179 1.98 -10.59 -12.19
CA ALA A 179 2.10 -9.16 -12.49
C ALA A 179 2.23 -8.31 -11.22
N VAL A 180 1.49 -8.68 -10.17
CA VAL A 180 1.54 -8.01 -8.87
C VAL A 180 2.83 -8.31 -8.14
N HIS A 181 3.24 -9.58 -8.10
CA HIS A 181 4.52 -10.00 -7.52
C HIS A 181 5.69 -9.22 -8.11
N ASN A 182 5.76 -9.13 -9.44
CA ASN A 182 6.77 -8.36 -10.15
C ASN A 182 6.75 -6.88 -9.72
N ALA A 183 5.56 -6.26 -9.71
CA ALA A 183 5.43 -4.86 -9.33
C ALA A 183 5.91 -4.58 -7.88
N ILE A 184 5.45 -5.37 -6.91
CA ILE A 184 5.78 -5.16 -5.49
C ILE A 184 7.21 -5.55 -5.16
N SER A 185 7.81 -6.47 -5.93
CA SER A 185 9.23 -6.83 -5.76
C SER A 185 10.17 -5.66 -6.06
N HIS A 186 9.78 -4.72 -6.93
CA HIS A 186 10.58 -3.53 -7.24
C HIS A 186 10.63 -2.52 -6.09
N ASP A 187 9.71 -2.62 -5.13
CA ASP A 187 9.72 -1.75 -3.96
C ASP A 187 10.80 -2.13 -2.95
N LEU A 188 11.34 -3.36 -3.07
CA LEU A 188 12.30 -3.93 -2.16
C LEU A 188 13.73 -3.77 -2.69
N ILE A 189 14.66 -3.47 -1.78
CA ILE A 189 16.09 -3.37 -2.08
C ILE A 189 16.76 -4.59 -1.46
N SER A 190 17.47 -5.38 -2.27
CA SER A 190 18.30 -6.46 -1.72
C SER A 190 19.37 -5.84 -0.84
N LEU A 191 19.30 -6.16 0.45
CA LEU A 191 20.40 -5.95 1.37
C LEU A 191 21.41 -7.05 1.06
N ALA A 192 22.27 -6.80 0.06
CA ALA A 192 23.46 -7.61 -0.09
C ALA A 192 24.28 -7.41 1.19
N GLY A 193 24.33 -8.45 2.03
CA GLY A 193 25.47 -8.58 2.92
C GLY A 193 26.72 -8.58 2.06
N ASP A 194 27.71 -7.80 2.46
CA ASP A 194 29.07 -7.86 1.95
C ASP A 194 29.59 -9.30 2.01
N TYR A 195 29.30 -10.11 0.98
CA TYR A 195 30.16 -11.20 0.60
C TYR A 195 31.33 -10.57 -0.15
N HIS A 196 32.24 -9.96 0.62
CA HIS A 196 33.62 -9.85 0.19
C HIS A 196 34.11 -11.28 -0.01
N GLY A 197 34.08 -11.71 -1.27
CA GLY A 197 34.92 -12.79 -1.76
C GLY A 197 36.37 -12.42 -1.49
N ILE A 198 36.91 -13.02 -0.43
CA ILE A 198 38.31 -13.37 -0.24
C ILE A 198 38.22 -14.86 0.03
N GLY A 199 38.57 -15.76 -0.88
CA GLY A 199 39.74 -15.84 -1.74
C GLY A 199 40.18 -17.29 -1.65
#